data_AF-A0A2V2N098-F1
#
_entry.id   AF-A0A2V2N098-F1
#
_cell.length_a   1.000
_cell.length_b   1.000
_cell.length_c   1.000
_cell.angle_alpha   90.00
_cell.angle_beta   90.00
_cell.angle_gamma   90.00
#
_symmetry.space_group_name_H-M   'P 1'
#
loop_
_entity.id
_entity.type
_entity.pdbx_description
1 polymer ?
#
loop_
_entity_poly.entity_id
_entity_poly.type
_entity_poly.pdbx_seq_one_letter_code
_entity_poly.pdbx_strand_id
1 'polypeptide(L)'
;MNIHLIDEVIFAAHEAIPEHSTLVSRRGIEEQILKNKEIYPFLHPITTEYRRSVISRVMNSRYPAWSEQRGVHKSSFVWIMKNPEENQ
;
A
#
# COMPACT_ATOMS: atom_id res chain seq x y z
N MET A 1 -4.32 12.92 10.37
CA MET A 1 -4.63 12.08 9.20
C MET A 1 -5.99 11.47 9.45
N ASN A 2 -6.93 11.57 8.52
CA ASN A 2 -8.30 11.06 8.72
C ASN A 2 -8.25 9.53 8.90
N ILE A 3 -8.87 8.98 9.95
CA ILE A 3 -8.85 7.55 10.25
C ILE A 3 -9.39 6.71 9.09
N HIS A 4 -10.41 7.19 8.39
CA HIS A 4 -10.98 6.50 7.24
C HIS A 4 -10.01 6.38 6.06
N LEU A 5 -9.13 7.37 5.84
CA LEU A 5 -8.08 7.27 4.83
C LEU A 5 -7.04 6.20 5.20
N ILE A 6 -6.77 6.02 6.49
CA ILE A 6 -5.82 5.00 6.97
C ILE A 6 -6.40 3.61 6.71
N ASP A 7 -7.65 3.40 7.11
CA ASP A 7 -8.34 2.12 6.97
C ASP A 7 -8.46 1.72 5.48
N GLU A 8 -8.85 2.66 4.61
CA GLU A 8 -8.91 2.40 3.17
C GLU A 8 -7.55 2.05 2.57
N VAL A 9 -6.46 2.69 2.98
CA VAL A 9 -5.11 2.34 2.48
C VAL A 9 -4.73 0.93 2.92
N ILE A 10 -4.98 0.58 4.18
CA ILE A 10 -4.66 -0.75 4.71
C ILE A 10 -5.47 -1.82 3.95
N PHE A 11 -6.78 -1.58 3.77
CA PHE A 11 -7.64 -2.49 3.01
C PHE A 11 -7.16 -2.65 1.56
N ALA A 12 -6.93 -1.53 0.87
CA ALA A 12 -6.40 -1.55 -0.51
C ALA A 12 -5.05 -2.26 -0.60
N ALA A 13 -4.19 -2.11 0.41
CA ALA A 13 -2.90 -2.80 0.45
C ALA A 13 -3.05 -4.30 0.56
N HIS A 14 -3.96 -4.81 1.39
CA HIS A 14 -4.22 -6.25 1.48
C HIS A 14 -4.78 -6.83 0.19
N GLU A 15 -5.74 -6.14 -0.43
CA GLU A 15 -6.36 -6.57 -1.68
C GLU A 15 -5.41 -6.46 -2.89
N ALA A 16 -4.40 -5.60 -2.82
CA ALA A 16 -3.40 -5.42 -3.87
C ALA A 16 -2.24 -6.43 -3.81
N ILE A 17 -2.18 -7.31 -2.81
CA ILE A 17 -1.14 -8.35 -2.71
C ILE A 17 -1.47 -9.49 -3.69
N PRO A 18 -0.55 -9.83 -4.61
CA PRO A 18 -0.68 -11.04 -5.41
C PRO A 18 -0.70 -12.31 -4.55
N GLU A 19 -1.48 -13.32 -4.96
CA GLU A 19 -1.73 -14.57 -4.21
C GLU A 19 -0.48 -15.28 -3.68
N HIS A 20 0.67 -15.12 -4.34
CA HIS A 20 1.95 -15.75 -3.95
C HIS A 20 3.04 -14.74 -3.57
N SER A 21 2.66 -13.52 -3.16
CA SER A 21 3.57 -12.45 -2.78
C SER A 21 3.33 -12.02 -1.34
N THR A 22 4.40 -11.57 -0.67
CA THR A 22 4.31 -10.82 0.59
C THR A 22 4.56 -9.33 0.39
N LEU A 23 4.81 -8.92 -0.85
CA LEU A 23 5.15 -7.55 -1.23
C LEU A 23 3.96 -6.87 -1.88
N VAL A 24 3.78 -5.60 -1.52
CA VAL A 24 2.84 -4.69 -2.18
C VAL A 24 3.55 -3.43 -2.61
N SER A 25 3.25 -2.94 -3.82
CA SER A 25 3.79 -1.68 -4.33
C SER A 25 2.76 -0.56 -4.23
N ARG A 26 3.21 0.69 -4.07
CA ARG A 26 2.30 1.86 -4.10
C ARG A 26 1.45 1.91 -5.36
N ARG A 27 2.03 1.51 -6.49
CA ARG A 27 1.32 1.44 -7.77
C ARG A 27 0.17 0.42 -7.71
N GLY A 28 0.41 -0.78 -7.17
CA GLY A 28 -0.63 -1.79 -6.99
C GLY A 28 -1.77 -1.31 -6.09
N ILE A 29 -1.44 -0.65 -4.98
CA ILE A 29 -2.43 -0.05 -4.07
C ILE A 29 -3.26 1.00 -4.81
N GLU A 30 -2.61 1.90 -5.55
CA GLU A 30 -3.30 2.94 -6.31
C GLU A 30 -4.19 2.37 -7.41
N GLU A 31 -3.73 1.38 -8.16
CA GLU A 31 -4.52 0.69 -9.18
C GLU A 31 -5.75 0.01 -8.56
N GLN A 32 -5.60 -0.62 -7.40
CA GLN A 32 -6.71 -1.24 -6.67
C GLN A 32 -7.77 -0.21 -6.24
N ILE A 33 -7.33 0.97 -5.79
CA ILE A 33 -8.23 2.08 -5.42
C ILE A 33 -9.00 2.60 -6.64
N LEU A 34 -8.30 2.83 -7.75
CA LEU A 34 -8.89 3.36 -8.98
C LEU A 34 -9.85 2.37 -9.64
N LYS A 35 -9.55 1.06 -9.56
CA LYS A 35 -10.40 0.01 -10.13
C LYS A 35 -11.71 -0.18 -9.37
N ASN A 36 -11.71 -0.01 -8.04
CA ASN A 36 -12.87 -0.31 -7.19
C ASN A 36 -13.36 0.92 -6.43
N LYS A 37 -13.67 2.01 -7.15
CA LYS A 37 -14.05 3.32 -6.60
C LYS A 37 -15.13 3.31 -5.50
N GLU A 38 -16.06 2.37 -5.54
CA GLU A 38 -17.18 2.27 -4.59
C GLU A 38 -16.73 1.77 -3.21
N ILE A 39 -15.61 1.04 -3.16
CA ILE A 39 -15.01 0.53 -1.92
C ILE A 39 -14.15 1.60 -1.23
N TYR A 40 -13.70 2.61 -1.98
CA TYR A 40 -12.76 3.63 -1.52
C TYR A 40 -13.32 5.07 -1.63
N PRO A 41 -14.45 5.37 -0.98
CA PRO A 41 -15.09 6.68 -1.05
C PRO A 41 -14.20 7.85 -0.60
N PHE A 42 -13.16 7.63 0.21
CA PHE A 42 -12.27 8.71 0.67
C PHE A 42 -11.01 8.86 -0.20
N LEU A 43 -10.40 7.77 -0.67
CA LEU A 43 -9.18 7.80 -1.49
C LEU A 43 -9.44 7.98 -2.99
N HIS A 44 -10.59 7.54 -3.50
CA HIS A 44 -10.93 7.70 -4.91
C HIS A 44 -11.11 9.17 -5.35
N PRO A 45 -11.87 10.04 -4.64
CA PRO A 45 -12.17 11.39 -5.12
C PRO A 45 -10.99 12.37 -5.01
N ILE A 46 -9.94 12.03 -4.27
CA ILE A 46 -8.77 12.91 -4.09
C ILE A 46 -7.80 12.82 -5.28
N THR A 47 -6.93 13.83 -5.40
CA THR A 47 -5.95 13.88 -6.49
C THR A 47 -4.94 12.75 -6.41
N THR A 48 -4.39 12.36 -7.57
CA THR A 48 -3.34 11.34 -7.68
C THR A 48 -2.13 11.64 -6.80
N GLU A 49 -1.68 12.90 -6.78
CA GLU A 49 -0.55 13.32 -5.94
C GLU A 49 -0.86 13.14 -4.46
N TYR A 50 -2.02 13.62 -4.01
CA TYR A 50 -2.41 13.51 -2.60
C TYR A 50 -2.63 12.05 -2.19
N ARG A 51 -3.30 11.24 -3.02
CA ARG A 51 -3.50 9.81 -2.80
C ARG A 51 -2.18 9.07 -2.64
N ARG A 52 -1.21 9.30 -3.52
CA ARG A 52 0.13 8.69 -3.43
C ARG A 52 0.87 9.12 -2.16
N SER A 53 0.71 10.37 -1.74
CA SER A 53 1.27 10.89 -0.50
C SER A 53 0.67 10.18 0.72
N VAL A 54 -0.67 10.05 0.77
CA VAL A 54 -1.39 9.32 1.82
C VAL A 54 -0.97 7.85 1.88
N ILE A 55 -0.95 7.14 0.74
CA ILE A 55 -0.50 5.74 0.67
C ILE A 55 0.92 5.62 1.24
N SER A 56 1.86 6.43 0.75
CA SER A 56 3.26 6.34 1.18
C SER A 56 3.40 6.58 2.69
N ARG A 57 2.67 7.57 3.22
CA ARG A 57 2.71 7.92 4.65
C ARG A 57 2.14 6.80 5.52
N VAL A 58 1.00 6.24 5.16
CA VAL A 58 0.38 5.14 5.91
C VAL A 58 1.27 3.90 5.85
N MET A 59 1.72 3.50 4.67
CA MET A 59 2.52 2.29 4.50
C MET A 59 3.87 2.37 5.22
N ASN A 60 4.59 3.49 5.10
CA ASN A 60 5.85 3.70 5.83
C ASN A 60 5.66 3.69 7.37
N SER A 61 4.47 4.02 7.87
CA SER A 61 4.19 4.00 9.31
C SER A 61 3.78 2.63 9.86
N ARG A 62 3.38 1.70 8.98
CA ARG A 62 2.75 0.42 9.37
C ARG A 62 3.57 -0.80 8.96
N TYR A 63 4.32 -0.70 7.88
CA TYR A 63 4.99 -1.83 7.26
C TYR A 63 6.45 -1.50 6.96
N PRO A 64 7.36 -2.46 7.14
CA PRO A 64 8.75 -2.27 6.78
C PRO A 64 8.88 -2.10 5.27
N ALA A 65 9.69 -1.13 4.86
CA ALA A 65 10.01 -0.93 3.45
C ALA A 65 10.90 -2.08 2.97
N TRP A 66 10.55 -2.68 1.83
CA TRP A 66 11.34 -3.75 1.23
C TRP A 66 12.74 -3.27 0.82
N SER A 67 12.86 -1.98 0.46
CA SER A 67 14.11 -1.36 0.02
C SER A 67 15.18 -1.29 1.10
N GLU A 68 14.81 -1.34 2.38
CA GLU A 68 15.76 -1.31 3.49
C GLU A 68 16.52 -2.63 3.68
N GLN A 69 16.08 -3.72 3.05
CA GLN A 69 16.65 -5.05 3.29
C GLN A 69 17.73 -5.50 2.29
N ARG A 70 17.80 -4.98 1.05
CA ARG A 70 18.70 -5.55 0.00
C ARG A 70 19.18 -4.58 -1.08
N GLY A 71 19.78 -3.44 -0.73
CA GLY A 71 20.49 -2.61 -1.73
C GLY A 71 19.62 -2.08 -2.89
N VAL A 72 18.30 -2.11 -2.72
CA VAL A 72 17.34 -1.57 -3.68
C VAL A 72 17.29 -0.06 -3.50
N HIS A 73 17.14 0.69 -4.60
CA HIS A 73 17.07 2.14 -4.56
C HIS A 73 16.00 2.61 -3.56
N LYS A 74 16.34 3.58 -2.68
CA LYS A 74 15.46 4.11 -1.61
C LYS A 74 14.11 4.64 -2.10
N SER A 75 13.97 4.86 -3.42
CA SER A 75 12.73 5.31 -4.07
C SER A 75 11.75 4.19 -4.40
N SER A 76 12.08 2.93 -4.13
CA SER A 76 11.14 1.81 -4.30
C SER A 76 10.06 1.86 -3.23
N PHE A 77 8.88 2.36 -3.60
CA PHE A 77 7.67 2.38 -2.77
C PHE A 77 7.04 0.98 -2.72
N VAL A 78 7.73 0.05 -2.06
CA VAL A 78 7.35 -1.36 -1.91
C VAL A 78 7.50 -1.75 -0.44
N TRP A 79 6.48 -2.42 0.09
CA TRP A 79 6.41 -2.80 1.51
C TRP A 79 6.13 -4.28 1.67
N ILE A 80 6.60 -4.84 2.79
CA ILE A 80 6.37 -6.23 3.18
C ILE A 80 5.14 -6.28 4.08
N MET A 81 4.09 -6.97 3.63
CA MET A 81 2.78 -7.06 4.28
C MET A 81 2.58 -8.33 5.12
N LYS A 82 3.35 -9.39 4.86
CA LYS A 82 3.32 -10.66 5.61
C LYS A 82 4.73 -11.07 5.99
N ASN A 83 4.91 -11.63 7.18
CA ASN A 83 6.16 -12.30 7.52
C ASN A 83 6.29 -13.54 6.62
N PRO A 84 7.44 -13.74 5.93
CA PRO A 84 7.65 -14.94 5.11
C PRO A 84 7.59 -16.26 5.91
N GLU A 85 7.62 -16.18 7.25
CA GLU A 85 7.54 -17.33 8.16
C GLU A 85 6.12 -17.87 8.41
N GLU A 86 5.05 -17.16 7.98
CA GLU A 86 3.65 -17.63 8.16
C GLU A 86 3.19 -18.65 7.11
N ASN A 87 4.07 -19.05 6.18
CA ASN A 87 3.79 -20.05 5.13
C ASN A 87 4.59 -21.36 5.32
N GLN A 88 5.04 -21.68 6.53
CA GLN A 88 5.63 -22.99 6.87
C GLN A 88 4.60 -23.94 7.50
#